data_AF-A0A2D8ETI7-F1
#
_entry.id   AF-A0A2D8ETI7-F1
#
_cell.length_a   1.000
_cell.length_b   1.000
_cell.length_c   1.000
_cell.angle_alpha   90.00
_cell.angle_beta   90.00
_cell.angle_gamma   90.00
#
_symmetry.space_group_name_H-M   'P 1'
#
loop_
_entity.id
_entity.type
_entity.pdbx_description
1 polymer ?
#
loop_
_entity_poly.entity_id
_entity_poly.type
_entity_poly.pdbx_seq_one_letter_code
_entity_poly.pdbx_strand_id
1 'polypeptide(L)'
;MIEEFIKNLREKYSDESLEEKKKKKKDDRCTRIAKRKYKAWPSAYASGAVVKCRQGKIWKNLKEDMTDDQLAENQEYEQLEETERTAKDIVEDLRKWFGRKGAPGKTGGWVDCNTCRKDPKTGRKKCKPCGRKKGGAGGGSRKKYPRCRPTPAACKGYKRRGSNLKKEQKIEEIEYNYIHPSDATYDDGNPVDFILEFWDDVIVEAEYRGRKVKLNKPMRGDVKKFKVFVKDPKTGNVKKVNFGDPNMRIKKSNPARRKSFRARHNCDNPGPKTKARYWSCRKW
;
A
#
# COMPACT_ATOMS: atom_id res chain seq x y z
N MET A 1 -31.19 41.16 19.86
CA MET A 1 -29.95 40.59 19.27
C MET A 1 -29.43 39.37 20.04
N ILE A 2 -29.17 39.44 21.35
CA ILE A 2 -28.61 38.29 22.10
C ILE A 2 -29.62 37.13 22.24
N GLU A 3 -30.87 37.43 22.54
CA GLU A 3 -31.92 36.40 22.71
C GLU A 3 -32.20 35.61 21.43
N GLU A 4 -32.14 36.29 20.28
CA GLU A 4 -32.33 35.70 18.95
C GLU A 4 -31.14 34.80 18.55
N PHE A 5 -29.93 35.15 19.00
CA PHE A 5 -28.74 34.30 18.84
C PHE A 5 -28.83 33.04 19.70
N ILE A 6 -29.29 33.15 20.95
CA ILE A 6 -29.48 32.00 21.85
C ILE A 6 -30.57 31.07 21.33
N LYS A 7 -31.68 31.61 20.79
CA LYS A 7 -32.76 30.81 20.18
C LYS A 7 -32.24 30.01 18.97
N ASN A 8 -31.50 30.65 18.08
CA ASN A 8 -30.88 30.00 16.92
C ASN A 8 -29.86 28.91 17.30
N LEU A 9 -29.07 29.12 18.36
CA LEU A 9 -28.16 28.09 18.88
C LEU A 9 -28.92 26.88 19.44
N ARG A 10 -30.02 27.11 20.16
CA ARG A 10 -30.84 26.04 20.74
C ARG A 10 -31.57 25.22 19.67
N GLU A 11 -32.08 25.88 18.64
CA GLU A 11 -32.71 25.22 17.48
C GLU A 11 -31.68 24.38 16.69
N LYS A 12 -30.51 24.93 16.37
CA LYS A 12 -29.41 24.17 15.73
C LYS A 12 -28.99 22.93 16.51
N TYR A 13 -28.83 23.07 17.83
CA TYR A 13 -28.47 21.93 18.69
C TYR A 13 -29.59 20.87 18.74
N SER A 14 -30.85 21.31 18.72
CA SER A 14 -32.00 20.40 18.70
C SER A 14 -32.09 19.60 17.39
N ASP A 15 -31.85 20.24 16.24
CA ASP A 15 -31.86 19.62 14.92
C ASP A 15 -30.70 18.64 14.73
N GLU A 16 -29.50 19.01 15.17
CA GLU A 16 -28.33 18.13 15.16
C GLU A 16 -28.59 16.87 16.01
N SER A 17 -29.21 17.03 17.18
CA SER A 17 -29.59 15.91 18.05
C SER A 17 -30.67 15.00 17.42
N LEU A 18 -31.63 15.57 16.70
CA LEU A 18 -32.69 14.83 16.01
C LEU A 18 -32.13 14.08 14.80
N GLU A 19 -31.20 14.67 14.07
CA GLU A 19 -30.55 14.04 12.93
C GLU A 19 -29.63 12.90 13.37
N GLU A 20 -28.93 13.04 14.50
CA GLU A 20 -28.14 11.97 15.10
C GLU A 20 -29.02 10.79 15.56
N LYS A 21 -30.19 11.09 16.17
CA LYS A 21 -31.21 10.09 16.53
C LYS A 21 -31.78 9.39 15.28
N LYS A 22 -32.02 10.12 14.19
CA LYS A 22 -32.48 9.57 12.91
C LYS A 22 -31.42 8.68 12.24
N LYS A 23 -30.12 9.06 12.30
CA LYS A 23 -29.00 8.23 11.81
C LYS A 23 -28.86 6.93 12.61
N LYS A 24 -28.95 6.99 13.95
CA LYS A 24 -28.95 5.81 14.84
C LYS A 24 -30.09 4.83 14.54
N LYS A 25 -31.28 5.31 14.15
CA LYS A 25 -32.44 4.48 13.75
C LYS A 25 -32.27 3.76 12.40
N LYS A 26 -31.40 4.24 11.50
CA LYS A 26 -31.22 3.64 10.15
C LYS A 26 -30.11 2.59 10.09
N ASP A 27 -29.20 2.57 11.05
CA ASP A 27 -28.08 1.62 11.06
C ASP A 27 -28.47 0.30 11.75
N ASP A 28 -28.24 -0.82 11.05
CA ASP A 28 -28.41 -2.15 11.62
C ASP A 28 -27.40 -2.41 12.76
N ARG A 29 -27.72 -3.38 13.63
CA ARG A 29 -26.88 -3.77 14.79
C ARG A 29 -25.40 -3.89 14.45
N CYS A 30 -25.09 -4.62 13.37
CA CYS A 30 -23.72 -4.83 12.92
C CYS A 30 -23.01 -3.53 12.52
N THR A 31 -23.72 -2.59 11.89
CA THR A 31 -23.16 -1.28 11.51
C THR A 31 -22.93 -0.39 12.72
N ARG A 32 -23.82 -0.42 13.71
CA ARG A 32 -23.62 0.33 14.97
C ARG A 32 -22.41 -0.18 15.75
N ILE A 33 -22.27 -1.51 15.87
CA ILE A 33 -21.10 -2.12 16.52
C ILE A 33 -19.82 -1.79 15.73
N ALA A 34 -19.86 -1.84 14.39
CA ALA A 34 -18.71 -1.50 13.57
C ALA A 34 -18.33 -0.02 13.67
N LYS A 35 -19.28 0.92 13.67
CA LYS A 35 -18.99 2.36 13.84
C LYS A 35 -18.40 2.68 15.22
N ARG A 36 -18.80 1.93 16.26
CA ARG A 36 -18.19 2.04 17.60
C ARG A 36 -16.77 1.49 17.63
N LYS A 37 -16.56 0.28 17.08
CA LYS A 37 -15.23 -0.38 17.06
C LYS A 37 -14.22 0.36 16.19
N TYR A 38 -14.67 0.84 15.04
CA TYR A 38 -13.82 1.49 14.06
C TYR A 38 -14.11 2.99 14.04
N LYS A 39 -13.22 3.76 14.68
CA LYS A 39 -13.26 5.24 14.72
C LYS A 39 -13.34 5.90 13.33
N ALA A 40 -12.95 5.20 12.26
CA ALA A 40 -12.99 5.68 10.88
C ALA A 40 -14.07 4.94 10.05
N TRP A 41 -15.09 5.68 9.63
CA TRP A 41 -16.20 5.22 8.78
C TRP A 41 -16.42 6.13 7.57
N PRO A 42 -16.61 5.59 6.34
CA PRO A 42 -16.50 4.19 5.94
C PRO A 42 -15.04 3.75 5.75
N SER A 43 -14.68 2.56 6.22
CA SER A 43 -13.37 1.95 5.97
C SER A 43 -13.51 0.50 5.52
N ALA A 44 -12.54 0.00 4.74
CA ALA A 44 -12.57 -1.38 4.24
C ALA A 44 -12.70 -2.43 5.36
N TYR A 45 -12.04 -2.18 6.50
CA TYR A 45 -12.12 -3.02 7.69
C TYR A 45 -13.49 -2.94 8.39
N ALA A 46 -14.03 -1.73 8.55
CA ALA A 46 -15.34 -1.55 9.17
C ALA A 46 -16.46 -2.16 8.31
N SER A 47 -16.45 -1.92 7.00
CA SER A 47 -17.40 -2.53 6.06
C SER A 47 -17.27 -4.05 5.99
N GLY A 48 -16.04 -4.59 6.04
CA GLY A 48 -15.80 -6.04 6.08
C GLY A 48 -16.31 -6.70 7.37
N ALA A 49 -16.14 -6.04 8.51
CA ALA A 49 -16.64 -6.51 9.80
C ALA A 49 -18.18 -6.56 9.82
N VAL A 50 -18.87 -5.56 9.25
CA VAL A 50 -20.34 -5.58 9.11
C VAL A 50 -20.80 -6.82 8.33
N VAL A 51 -20.13 -7.14 7.21
CA VAL A 51 -20.47 -8.33 6.41
C VAL A 51 -20.26 -9.62 7.21
N LYS A 52 -19.15 -9.75 7.93
CA LYS A 52 -18.88 -10.92 8.78
C LYS A 52 -19.89 -11.05 9.93
N CYS A 53 -20.29 -9.93 10.54
CA CYS A 53 -21.29 -9.91 11.61
C CYS A 53 -22.67 -10.36 11.11
N ARG A 54 -23.10 -9.88 9.93
CA ARG A 54 -24.36 -10.32 9.31
C ARG A 54 -24.36 -11.81 8.95
N GLN A 55 -23.20 -12.37 8.65
CA GLN A 55 -23.01 -13.81 8.43
C GLN A 55 -22.93 -14.61 9.75
N GLY A 56 -23.04 -13.94 10.91
CA GLY A 56 -22.87 -14.56 12.22
C GLY A 56 -21.45 -15.09 12.46
N LYS A 57 -20.43 -14.62 11.74
CA LYS A 57 -19.06 -15.09 11.98
C LYS A 57 -18.44 -14.41 13.18
N ILE A 58 -18.93 -13.22 13.52
CA ILE A 58 -18.45 -12.39 14.63
C ILE A 58 -19.66 -11.76 15.35
N TRP A 59 -19.51 -11.41 16.62
CA TRP A 59 -20.52 -10.70 17.44
C TRP A 59 -21.91 -11.36 17.52
N LYS A 60 -21.99 -12.70 17.47
CA LYS A 60 -23.25 -13.44 17.60
C LYS A 60 -23.94 -13.20 18.96
N ASN A 61 -23.18 -13.23 20.05
CA ASN A 61 -23.72 -13.19 21.42
C ASN A 61 -23.50 -11.84 22.13
N LEU A 62 -23.05 -10.81 21.42
CA LEU A 62 -22.68 -9.52 22.00
C LEU A 62 -23.91 -8.63 22.24
N LYS A 63 -24.23 -8.22 23.46
CA LYS A 63 -25.34 -7.25 23.64
C LYS A 63 -24.91 -5.86 23.17
N GLU A 64 -25.86 -5.07 22.65
CA GLU A 64 -25.56 -3.79 21.97
C GLU A 64 -25.01 -2.70 22.92
N ASP A 65 -25.27 -2.86 24.20
CA ASP A 65 -24.98 -1.98 25.33
C ASP A 65 -23.67 -2.31 26.09
N MET A 66 -22.90 -3.32 25.66
CA MET A 66 -21.66 -3.70 26.33
C MET A 66 -20.52 -2.67 26.16
N THR A 67 -19.73 -2.52 27.22
CA THR A 67 -18.63 -1.55 27.38
C THR A 67 -17.47 -1.80 26.42
N ASP A 68 -16.70 -0.75 26.13
CA ASP A 68 -15.60 -0.79 25.15
C ASP A 68 -14.53 -1.87 25.49
N ASP A 69 -14.38 -2.21 26.77
CA ASP A 69 -13.43 -3.24 27.25
C ASP A 69 -13.79 -4.66 26.77
N GLN A 70 -15.07 -5.03 26.79
CA GLN A 70 -15.52 -6.34 26.30
C GLN A 70 -15.43 -6.48 24.77
N LEU A 71 -15.34 -5.35 24.05
CA LEU A 71 -15.10 -5.33 22.60
C LEU A 71 -13.62 -5.64 22.26
N ALA A 72 -12.71 -5.31 23.19
CA ALA A 72 -11.27 -5.53 23.05
C ALA A 72 -10.88 -6.99 23.30
N GLU A 73 -11.45 -7.65 24.33
CA GLU A 73 -11.20 -9.09 24.60
C GLU A 73 -11.58 -9.98 23.40
N ASN A 74 -12.66 -9.65 22.68
CA ASN A 74 -13.05 -10.38 21.47
C ASN A 74 -12.03 -10.24 20.32
N GLN A 75 -11.18 -9.21 20.29
CA GLN A 75 -10.08 -9.13 19.31
C GLN A 75 -8.98 -10.13 19.59
N GLU A 76 -8.73 -10.44 20.86
CA GLU A 76 -7.69 -11.39 21.26
C GLU A 76 -8.11 -12.81 20.87
N TYR A 77 -9.36 -13.20 21.14
CA TYR A 77 -9.92 -14.48 20.68
C TYR A 77 -9.99 -14.62 19.15
N GLU A 78 -10.41 -13.59 18.39
CA GLU A 78 -10.42 -13.64 16.91
C GLU A 78 -9.00 -13.75 16.32
N GLN A 79 -8.00 -13.11 16.93
CA GLN A 79 -6.61 -13.22 16.49
C GLN A 79 -6.03 -14.60 16.79
N LEU A 80 -6.38 -15.19 17.93
CA LEU A 80 -5.96 -16.54 18.31
C LEU A 80 -6.52 -17.60 17.33
N GLU A 81 -7.81 -17.58 17.01
CA GLU A 81 -8.39 -18.49 16.00
C GLU A 81 -7.74 -18.35 14.61
N GLU A 82 -7.34 -17.13 14.22
CA GLU A 82 -6.66 -16.89 12.95
C GLU A 82 -5.21 -17.42 12.96
N THR A 83 -4.56 -17.45 14.13
CA THR A 83 -3.23 -18.05 14.33
C THR A 83 -3.24 -19.57 14.50
N GLU A 84 -4.36 -20.17 14.91
CA GLU A 84 -4.52 -21.62 15.07
C GLU A 84 -4.75 -22.38 13.75
N ARG A 85 -4.92 -21.68 12.62
CA ARG A 85 -5.02 -22.33 11.31
C ARG A 85 -3.75 -23.12 11.03
N THR A 86 -3.90 -24.43 10.87
CA THR A 86 -2.76 -25.29 10.61
C THR A 86 -2.14 -24.94 9.26
N ALA A 87 -0.82 -25.15 9.11
CA ALA A 87 -0.15 -24.91 7.84
C ALA A 87 -0.80 -25.66 6.67
N LYS A 88 -1.49 -26.78 6.94
CA LYS A 88 -2.24 -27.56 5.96
C LYS A 88 -3.48 -26.80 5.46
N ASP A 89 -4.24 -26.18 6.36
CA ASP A 89 -5.43 -25.41 6.01
C ASP A 89 -5.07 -24.18 5.16
N ILE A 90 -3.98 -23.49 5.53
CA ILE A 90 -3.46 -22.35 4.78
C ILE A 90 -3.03 -22.79 3.37
N VAL A 91 -2.29 -23.90 3.26
CA VAL A 91 -1.84 -24.43 1.96
C VAL A 91 -3.02 -24.89 1.11
N GLU A 92 -4.04 -25.51 1.70
CA GLU A 92 -5.22 -25.96 0.98
C GLU A 92 -6.07 -24.78 0.47
N ASP A 93 -6.24 -23.74 1.28
CA ASP A 93 -6.96 -22.53 0.88
C ASP A 93 -6.19 -21.74 -0.19
N LEU A 94 -4.86 -21.65 -0.07
CA LEU A 94 -4.00 -21.15 -1.15
C LEU A 94 -4.17 -22.01 -2.41
N ARG A 95 -4.17 -23.34 -2.30
CA ARG A 95 -4.29 -24.24 -3.44
C ARG A 95 -5.67 -24.13 -4.11
N LYS A 96 -6.74 -23.90 -3.35
CA LYS A 96 -8.09 -23.58 -3.83
C LYS A 96 -8.13 -22.20 -4.50
N TRP A 97 -7.40 -21.21 -3.97
CA TRP A 97 -7.25 -19.87 -4.55
C TRP A 97 -6.49 -19.88 -5.88
N PHE A 98 -5.39 -20.64 -5.97
CA PHE A 98 -4.57 -20.78 -7.17
C PHE A 98 -5.14 -21.76 -8.21
N GLY A 99 -5.86 -22.80 -7.78
CA GLY A 99 -6.52 -23.78 -8.67
C GLY A 99 -7.66 -23.19 -9.51
N ARG A 100 -8.18 -22.02 -9.13
CA ARG A 100 -9.23 -21.29 -9.86
C ARG A 100 -8.74 -20.44 -11.03
N LYS A 101 -7.43 -20.39 -11.33
CA LYS A 101 -6.87 -19.47 -12.34
C LYS A 101 -6.01 -20.20 -13.38
N GLY A 102 -6.64 -20.56 -14.51
CA GLY A 102 -5.93 -20.59 -15.79
C GLY A 102 -5.42 -21.93 -16.33
N ALA A 103 -5.95 -23.07 -15.88
CA ALA A 103 -5.77 -24.31 -16.62
C ALA A 103 -6.53 -24.25 -17.98
N PRO A 104 -5.92 -24.68 -19.09
CA PRO A 104 -6.59 -24.72 -20.39
C PRO A 104 -7.86 -25.58 -20.30
N GLY A 105 -9.03 -24.98 -20.58
CA GLY A 105 -10.34 -25.66 -20.53
C GLY A 105 -11.23 -25.29 -19.34
N LYS A 106 -10.72 -24.57 -18.32
CA LYS A 106 -11.55 -24.03 -17.23
C LYS A 106 -12.07 -22.63 -17.60
N THR A 107 -13.33 -22.34 -17.30
CA THR A 107 -14.00 -21.04 -17.57
C THR A 107 -13.52 -19.88 -16.67
N GLY A 108 -12.60 -20.15 -15.74
CA GLY A 108 -12.05 -19.17 -14.78
C GLY A 108 -10.56 -18.88 -15.01
N GLY A 109 -10.27 -17.67 -15.47
CA GLY A 109 -8.91 -17.17 -15.69
C GLY A 109 -8.97 -15.83 -16.41
N TRP A 110 -8.07 -14.89 -16.09
CA TRP A 110 -8.00 -13.66 -16.87
C TRP A 110 -7.63 -14.02 -18.31
N VAL A 111 -8.40 -13.54 -19.28
CA VAL A 111 -8.21 -13.82 -20.72
C VAL A 111 -7.92 -12.55 -21.50
N ASP A 112 -7.10 -12.64 -22.53
CA ASP A 112 -6.82 -11.53 -23.43
C ASP A 112 -7.87 -11.47 -24.54
N CYS A 113 -8.72 -10.44 -24.49
CA CYS A 113 -9.79 -10.25 -25.46
C CYS A 113 -9.29 -10.07 -26.91
N ASN A 114 -8.02 -9.71 -27.11
CA ASN A 114 -7.42 -9.60 -28.44
C ASN A 114 -7.21 -10.96 -29.13
N THR A 115 -7.20 -12.05 -28.35
CA THR A 115 -6.86 -13.40 -28.82
C THR A 115 -8.06 -14.33 -28.96
N CYS A 116 -9.25 -13.84 -28.64
CA CYS A 116 -10.48 -14.62 -28.70
C CYS A 116 -10.83 -15.00 -30.14
N ARG A 117 -10.96 -16.31 -30.43
CA ARG A 117 -11.48 -16.86 -31.69
C ARG A 117 -12.71 -17.70 -31.42
N LYS A 118 -13.68 -17.72 -32.34
CA LYS A 118 -14.79 -18.67 -32.28
C LYS A 118 -14.27 -20.04 -32.68
N ASP A 119 -14.56 -21.04 -31.87
CA ASP A 119 -14.27 -22.43 -32.21
C ASP A 119 -15.31 -22.92 -33.23
N PRO A 120 -14.90 -23.41 -34.42
CA PRO A 120 -15.82 -23.88 -35.46
C PRO A 120 -16.72 -25.03 -35.02
N LYS A 121 -16.27 -25.87 -34.09
CA LYS A 121 -17.00 -27.09 -33.68
C LYS A 121 -18.00 -26.85 -32.54
N THR A 122 -17.74 -25.86 -31.68
CA THR A 122 -18.56 -25.64 -30.47
C THR A 122 -19.23 -24.26 -30.42
N GLY A 123 -18.93 -23.37 -31.37
CA GLY A 123 -19.46 -22.00 -31.41
C GLY A 123 -18.99 -21.08 -30.27
N ARG A 124 -18.28 -21.62 -29.27
CA ARG A 124 -17.80 -20.89 -28.10
C ARG A 124 -16.53 -20.08 -28.43
N LYS A 125 -16.39 -18.91 -27.79
CA LYS A 125 -15.17 -18.08 -27.92
C LYS A 125 -14.06 -18.65 -27.03
N LYS A 126 -12.96 -19.07 -27.65
CA LYS A 126 -11.73 -19.50 -26.98
C LYS A 126 -10.71 -18.37 -27.03
N CYS A 127 -10.29 -17.88 -25.86
CA CYS A 127 -9.32 -16.80 -25.70
C CYS A 127 -8.05 -17.35 -25.04
N LYS A 128 -6.89 -16.77 -25.36
CA LYS A 128 -5.65 -17.07 -24.63
C LYS A 128 -5.68 -16.43 -23.23
N PRO A 129 -4.99 -17.01 -22.23
CA PRO A 129 -4.87 -16.41 -20.91
C PRO A 129 -4.12 -15.08 -20.98
N CYS A 130 -4.56 -14.10 -20.19
CA CYS A 130 -3.85 -12.85 -19.93
C CYS A 130 -2.91 -13.04 -18.73
N GLY A 131 -1.62 -12.76 -18.91
CA GLY A 131 -0.65 -12.81 -17.82
C GLY A 131 0.82 -12.81 -18.26
N ARG A 132 1.70 -12.58 -17.27
CA ARG A 132 3.16 -12.46 -17.42
C ARG A 132 3.82 -13.83 -17.65
N LYS A 133 4.00 -14.22 -18.90
CA LYS A 133 5.13 -15.08 -19.31
C LYS A 133 5.75 -14.54 -20.60
N LYS A 134 7.07 -14.34 -20.60
CA LYS A 134 7.86 -14.50 -21.83
C LYS A 134 7.58 -15.92 -22.33
N GLY A 135 7.10 -16.06 -23.56
CA GLY A 135 6.84 -17.35 -24.20
C GLY A 135 5.74 -18.20 -23.54
N GLY A 136 4.49 -18.04 -23.97
CA GLY A 136 3.47 -19.07 -23.76
C GLY A 136 3.14 -19.69 -25.11
N ALA A 137 3.18 -21.02 -25.18
CA ALA A 137 3.04 -21.86 -26.37
C ALA A 137 2.15 -21.25 -27.47
N GLY A 138 2.73 -21.08 -28.66
CA GLY A 138 2.13 -20.43 -29.83
C GLY A 138 2.60 -18.98 -30.00
N GLY A 139 3.82 -18.85 -30.51
CA GLY A 139 4.54 -17.60 -30.79
C GLY A 139 3.73 -16.63 -31.63
N GLY A 140 3.10 -15.67 -30.97
CA GLY A 140 2.51 -14.51 -31.60
C GLY A 140 2.87 -13.27 -30.80
N SER A 141 3.21 -12.19 -31.49
CA SER A 141 3.50 -10.89 -30.90
C SER A 141 2.30 -10.43 -30.06
N ARG A 142 2.52 -10.28 -28.75
CA ARG A 142 1.53 -9.70 -27.83
C ARG A 142 1.65 -8.18 -27.87
N LYS A 143 0.51 -7.47 -27.79
CA LYS A 143 0.52 -6.00 -27.67
C LYS A 143 1.15 -5.58 -26.35
N LYS A 144 1.81 -4.41 -26.34
CA LYS A 144 2.44 -3.77 -25.16
C LYS A 144 1.50 -3.68 -23.95
N TYR A 145 0.19 -3.56 -24.19
CA TYR A 145 -0.86 -3.57 -23.17
C TYR A 145 -2.01 -4.53 -23.56
N PRO A 146 -2.05 -5.78 -23.06
CA PRO A 146 -3.15 -6.71 -23.30
C PRO A 146 -4.42 -6.27 -22.55
N ARG A 147 -5.60 -6.41 -23.18
CA ARG A 147 -6.89 -6.06 -22.55
C ARG A 147 -7.48 -7.31 -21.91
N CYS A 148 -7.26 -7.41 -20.61
CA CYS A 148 -7.58 -8.59 -19.83
C CYS A 148 -9.00 -8.52 -19.26
N ARG A 149 -9.76 -9.61 -19.37
CA ARG A 149 -11.08 -9.75 -18.76
C ARG A 149 -11.19 -11.02 -17.92
N PRO A 150 -12.09 -11.09 -16.92
CA PRO A 150 -12.24 -12.26 -16.06
C PRO A 150 -12.71 -13.53 -16.78
N THR A 151 -13.46 -13.41 -17.88
CA THR A 151 -14.01 -14.54 -18.66
C THR A 151 -14.09 -14.22 -20.16
N PRO A 152 -14.09 -15.26 -21.05
CA PRO A 152 -14.28 -15.07 -22.49
C PRO A 152 -15.60 -14.39 -22.88
N ALA A 153 -16.67 -14.59 -22.09
CA ALA A 153 -17.96 -13.98 -22.31
C ALA A 153 -17.91 -12.44 -22.12
N ALA A 154 -17.10 -11.96 -21.17
CA ALA A 154 -16.87 -10.53 -20.94
C ALA A 154 -16.10 -9.83 -22.09
N CYS A 155 -15.68 -10.57 -23.13
CA CYS A 155 -15.15 -10.03 -24.38
C CYS A 155 -16.21 -9.89 -25.49
N LYS A 156 -17.52 -10.10 -25.21
CA LYS A 156 -18.62 -9.87 -26.16
C LYS A 156 -18.72 -8.37 -26.51
N GLY A 157 -18.89 -8.03 -27.80
CA GLY A 157 -18.93 -6.64 -28.29
C GLY A 157 -17.60 -6.04 -28.77
N TYR A 158 -16.46 -6.73 -28.56
CA TYR A 158 -15.16 -6.24 -29.02
C TYR A 158 -14.96 -6.47 -30.53
N LYS A 159 -14.86 -5.39 -31.30
CA LYS A 159 -14.36 -5.39 -32.69
C LYS A 159 -12.84 -5.16 -32.65
N ARG A 160 -12.05 -5.98 -33.38
CA ARG A 160 -10.62 -5.70 -33.59
C ARG A 160 -10.52 -4.34 -34.30
N ARG A 161 -9.96 -3.33 -33.64
CA ARG A 161 -9.52 -2.12 -34.35
C ARG A 161 -8.32 -2.51 -35.20
N GLY A 162 -8.51 -2.64 -36.51
CA GLY A 162 -7.44 -3.04 -37.42
C GLY A 162 -7.89 -3.49 -38.82
N SER A 163 -8.65 -2.67 -39.54
CA SER A 163 -8.61 -2.71 -41.01
C SER A 163 -8.35 -1.34 -41.65
N ASN A 164 -8.76 -0.22 -41.06
CA ASN A 164 -8.50 1.10 -41.65
C ASN A 164 -8.03 2.14 -40.63
N LEU A 165 -6.73 2.15 -40.31
CA LEU A 165 -6.10 3.34 -39.71
C LEU A 165 -4.63 3.38 -40.12
N LYS A 166 -4.38 3.73 -41.39
CA LYS A 166 -3.12 4.38 -41.76
C LYS A 166 -3.16 5.76 -41.09
N LYS A 167 -2.57 5.87 -39.89
CA LYS A 167 -2.27 7.18 -39.31
C LYS A 167 -0.76 7.31 -39.37
N GLU A 168 -0.29 8.00 -40.40
CA GLU A 168 1.09 8.46 -40.47
C GLU A 168 1.38 9.28 -39.21
N GLN A 169 2.35 8.83 -38.43
CA GLN A 169 2.85 9.59 -37.30
C GLN A 169 3.94 10.50 -37.87
N LYS A 170 3.61 11.78 -38.11
CA LYS A 170 4.64 12.82 -38.13
C LYS A 170 5.24 12.86 -36.73
N ILE A 171 6.49 12.43 -36.61
CA ILE A 171 7.31 12.64 -35.44
C ILE A 171 7.93 14.01 -35.67
N GLU A 172 7.45 15.04 -34.99
CA GLU A 172 8.22 16.27 -34.85
C GLU A 172 9.35 15.95 -33.86
N GLU A 173 10.59 16.03 -34.34
CA GLU A 173 11.77 15.99 -33.50
C GLU A 173 11.78 17.24 -32.64
N ILE A 174 11.54 17.06 -31.34
CA ILE A 174 11.73 18.11 -30.35
C ILE A 174 13.21 18.09 -29.98
N GLU A 175 13.95 19.09 -30.44
CA GLU A 175 15.34 19.31 -30.06
C GLU A 175 15.38 19.76 -28.59
N TYR A 176 15.97 18.93 -27.73
CA TYR A 176 16.16 19.25 -26.32
C TYR A 176 17.48 20.02 -26.16
N ASN A 177 17.40 21.31 -25.86
CA ASN A 177 18.56 22.07 -25.40
C ASN A 177 18.95 21.62 -23.99
N TYR A 178 20.14 21.04 -23.87
CA TYR A 178 20.72 20.60 -22.60
C TYR A 178 21.37 21.81 -21.91
N ILE A 179 20.72 22.34 -20.87
CA ILE A 179 21.29 23.42 -20.05
C ILE A 179 22.28 22.79 -19.06
N HIS A 180 23.52 23.27 -19.07
CA HIS A 180 24.54 22.78 -18.15
C HIS A 180 24.17 23.19 -16.71
N PRO A 181 24.27 22.31 -15.70
CA PRO A 181 23.80 22.59 -14.34
C PRO A 181 24.44 23.81 -13.66
N SER A 182 25.60 24.27 -14.15
CA SER A 182 26.26 25.50 -13.69
C SER A 182 25.54 26.78 -14.10
N ASP A 183 24.69 26.71 -15.12
CA ASP A 183 24.10 27.86 -15.80
C ASP A 183 22.59 27.95 -15.56
N ALA A 184 22.06 27.04 -14.73
CA ALA A 184 20.65 27.02 -14.36
C ALA A 184 20.40 28.07 -13.27
N THR A 185 19.70 29.14 -13.64
CA THR A 185 19.18 30.17 -12.72
C THR A 185 17.67 30.06 -12.63
N TYR A 186 17.09 30.41 -11.47
CA TYR A 186 15.64 30.59 -11.34
C TYR A 186 15.19 31.88 -12.03
N ASP A 187 13.87 32.07 -12.22
CA ASP A 187 13.28 33.28 -12.83
C ASP A 187 13.61 34.58 -12.08
N ASP A 188 14.09 34.48 -10.84
CA ASP A 188 14.54 35.58 -9.98
C ASP A 188 16.04 35.88 -10.11
N GLY A 189 16.77 35.19 -11.00
CA GLY A 189 18.19 35.38 -11.25
C GLY A 189 19.13 34.75 -10.23
N ASN A 190 18.59 34.03 -9.23
CA ASN A 190 19.43 33.27 -8.30
C ASN A 190 19.91 31.97 -8.96
N PRO A 191 21.21 31.63 -8.88
CA PRO A 191 21.71 30.34 -9.34
C PRO A 191 21.04 29.21 -8.56
N VAL A 192 20.71 28.11 -9.25
CA VAL A 192 20.11 26.93 -8.64
C VAL A 192 21.14 26.28 -7.73
N ASP A 193 21.07 26.66 -6.45
CA ASP A 193 22.06 26.29 -5.45
C ASP A 193 21.96 24.80 -5.10
N PHE A 194 22.79 23.99 -5.77
CA PHE A 194 22.99 22.55 -5.55
C PHE A 194 23.58 22.23 -4.15
N ILE A 195 23.77 23.23 -3.28
CA ILE A 195 24.46 23.15 -1.98
C ILE A 195 23.57 22.59 -0.84
N LEU A 196 22.26 22.38 -1.04
CA LEU A 196 21.40 21.80 0.01
C LEU A 196 21.59 20.28 0.24
N GLU A 197 22.22 19.54 -0.68
CA GLU A 197 22.64 18.15 -0.44
C GLU A 197 24.05 18.05 0.17
N PHE A 198 24.81 19.15 0.22
CA PHE A 198 26.21 19.15 0.64
C PHE A 198 26.40 19.17 2.17
N TRP A 199 25.44 19.66 2.93
CA TRP A 199 25.54 19.80 4.39
C TRP A 199 25.10 18.57 5.21
N ASP A 200 24.57 17.51 4.56
CA ASP A 200 24.12 16.30 5.28
C ASP A 200 25.29 15.34 5.66
N ASP A 201 26.50 15.64 5.18
CA ASP A 201 27.75 14.92 5.45
C ASP A 201 28.74 15.67 6.36
N VAL A 202 28.35 16.83 6.92
CA VAL A 202 29.19 17.50 7.94
C VAL A 202 29.25 16.62 9.19
N ILE A 203 30.39 15.97 9.37
CA ILE A 203 30.68 15.12 10.53
C ILE A 203 30.90 16.04 11.73
N VAL A 204 29.81 16.34 12.44
CA VAL A 204 29.87 17.09 13.70
C VAL A 204 30.32 16.13 14.81
N GLU A 205 31.39 16.48 15.51
CA GLU A 205 31.79 15.80 16.73
C GLU A 205 30.88 16.26 17.87
N ALA A 206 30.34 15.31 18.63
CA ALA A 206 29.52 15.61 19.80
C ALA A 206 29.92 14.73 20.97
N GLU A 207 29.59 15.15 22.19
CA GLU A 207 29.85 14.34 23.38
C GLU A 207 28.65 13.46 23.69
N TYR A 208 28.91 12.15 23.86
CA TYR A 208 27.93 11.19 24.33
C TYR A 208 28.51 10.44 25.52
N ARG A 209 27.92 10.67 26.71
CA ARG A 209 28.38 10.08 28.00
C ARG A 209 29.88 10.33 28.26
N GLY A 210 30.33 11.57 28.07
CA GLY A 210 31.73 11.99 28.31
C GLY A 210 32.74 11.51 27.26
N ARG A 211 32.28 10.96 26.12
CA ARG A 211 33.15 10.56 25.01
C ARG A 211 32.78 11.32 23.74
N LYS A 212 33.80 11.82 23.02
CA LYS A 212 33.62 12.41 21.69
C LYS A 212 33.20 11.32 20.70
N VAL A 213 32.06 11.51 20.04
CA VAL A 213 31.49 10.61 19.05
C VAL A 213 31.19 11.36 17.75
N LYS A 214 31.38 10.66 16.62
CA LYS A 214 31.04 11.17 15.29
C LYS A 214 29.54 11.03 15.04
N LEU A 215 28.83 12.14 14.86
CA LEU A 215 27.39 12.12 14.58
C LEU A 215 27.09 11.65 13.14
N ASN A 216 25.90 11.09 12.94
CA ASN A 216 25.31 10.67 11.67
C ASN A 216 26.16 9.68 10.83
N LYS A 217 27.24 9.13 11.39
CA LYS A 217 28.10 8.14 10.75
C LYS A 217 27.81 6.74 11.30
N PRO A 218 27.25 5.83 10.50
CA PRO A 218 27.09 4.45 10.92
C PRO A 218 28.43 3.75 11.12
N MET A 219 28.64 3.25 12.33
CA MET A 219 29.80 2.47 12.76
C MET A 219 29.38 1.03 13.04
N ARG A 220 30.34 0.10 13.20
CA ARG A 220 30.03 -1.26 13.61
C ARG A 220 29.52 -1.26 15.06
N GLY A 221 28.39 -1.94 15.27
CA GLY A 221 27.65 -1.90 16.54
C GLY A 221 28.07 -3.00 17.50
N ASP A 222 27.70 -2.81 18.77
CA ASP A 222 27.99 -3.77 19.85
C ASP A 222 26.84 -4.78 19.99
N VAL A 223 25.59 -4.28 20.02
CA VAL A 223 24.36 -5.10 20.19
C VAL A 223 23.76 -5.52 18.85
N LYS A 224 23.79 -4.62 17.86
CA LYS A 224 23.30 -4.85 16.51
C LYS A 224 24.45 -4.66 15.54
N LYS A 225 24.23 -4.98 14.26
CA LYS A 225 25.32 -4.94 13.26
C LYS A 225 25.97 -3.57 13.15
N PHE A 226 25.16 -2.52 13.21
CA PHE A 226 25.61 -1.13 13.15
C PHE A 226 25.06 -0.31 14.30
N LYS A 227 25.82 0.70 14.70
CA LYS A 227 25.41 1.76 15.62
C LYS A 227 25.64 3.12 14.98
N VAL A 228 24.82 4.09 15.33
CA VAL A 228 24.97 5.49 14.88
C VAL A 228 24.53 6.42 15.99
N PHE A 229 25.25 7.52 16.15
CA PHE A 229 24.89 8.58 17.07
C PHE A 229 24.16 9.68 16.31
N VAL A 230 22.99 10.06 16.79
CA VAL A 230 22.11 11.03 16.13
C VAL A 230 21.67 12.05 17.14
N LYS A 231 21.78 13.34 16.79
CA LYS A 231 21.22 14.42 17.60
C LYS A 231 19.71 14.46 17.36
N ASP A 232 18.92 14.33 18.42
CA ASP A 232 17.47 14.48 18.31
C ASP A 232 17.14 15.96 18.10
N PRO A 233 16.48 16.35 16.99
CA PRO A 233 16.15 17.75 16.75
C PRO A 233 15.20 18.31 17.80
N LYS A 234 14.41 17.47 18.48
CA LYS A 234 13.43 17.93 19.48
C LYS A 234 14.06 18.22 20.84
N THR A 235 15.02 17.39 21.25
CA THR A 235 15.59 17.45 22.61
C THR A 235 17.04 17.91 22.63
N GLY A 236 17.69 18.10 21.47
CA GLY A 236 19.11 18.44 21.36
C GLY A 236 20.08 17.33 21.79
N ASN A 237 19.61 16.32 22.51
CA ASN A 237 20.41 15.21 23.03
C ASN A 237 20.91 14.26 21.95
N VAL A 238 22.14 13.76 22.13
CA VAL A 238 22.72 12.71 21.30
C VAL A 238 22.15 11.36 21.72
N LYS A 239 21.57 10.63 20.77
CA LYS A 239 20.99 9.29 20.95
C LYS A 239 21.81 8.27 20.19
N LYS A 240 22.08 7.12 20.82
CA LYS A 240 22.67 5.94 20.18
C LYS A 240 21.56 5.08 19.58
N VAL A 241 21.57 4.92 18.25
CA VAL A 241 20.64 4.07 17.52
C VAL A 241 21.38 2.83 17.04
N ASN A 242 20.93 1.65 17.47
CA ASN A 242 21.44 0.35 17.02
C ASN A 242 20.53 -0.19 15.90
N PHE A 243 21.10 -0.68 14.80
CA PHE A 243 20.33 -1.16 13.66
C PHE A 243 21.03 -2.27 12.87
N GLY A 244 20.24 -2.99 12.07
CA GLY A 244 20.71 -4.14 11.28
C GLY A 244 20.85 -5.43 12.09
N ASP A 245 20.72 -6.55 11.40
CA ASP A 245 20.85 -7.88 11.99
C ASP A 245 22.32 -8.33 11.96
N PRO A 246 22.94 -8.72 13.08
CA PRO A 246 24.36 -9.14 13.14
C PRO A 246 24.71 -10.24 12.13
N ASN A 247 23.83 -11.24 12.02
CA ASN A 247 24.06 -12.48 11.30
C ASN A 247 23.72 -12.36 9.81
N MET A 248 22.94 -11.35 9.41
CA MET A 248 22.56 -11.17 8.01
C MET A 248 23.48 -10.21 7.24
N ARG A 249 23.83 -10.58 6.00
CA ARG A 249 24.55 -9.69 5.06
C ARG A 249 23.58 -8.88 4.21
N ILE A 250 23.81 -7.57 4.14
CA ILE A 250 23.07 -6.67 3.24
C ILE A 250 23.51 -6.95 1.81
N LYS A 251 22.58 -7.38 0.95
CA LYS A 251 22.83 -7.72 -0.46
C LYS A 251 22.46 -6.54 -1.37
N LYS A 252 23.10 -5.38 -1.16
CA LYS A 252 22.79 -4.11 -1.87
C LYS A 252 22.97 -4.21 -3.39
N SER A 253 23.96 -4.99 -3.84
CA SER A 253 24.23 -5.21 -5.27
C SER A 253 23.13 -5.96 -6.01
N ASN A 254 22.24 -6.68 -5.30
CA ASN A 254 21.13 -7.39 -5.93
C ASN A 254 19.87 -6.49 -5.96
N PRO A 255 19.45 -5.98 -7.14
CA PRO A 255 18.37 -5.00 -7.25
C PRO A 255 17.01 -5.58 -6.82
N ALA A 256 16.78 -6.88 -7.04
CA ALA A 256 15.53 -7.54 -6.62
C ALA A 256 15.42 -7.59 -5.09
N ARG A 257 16.50 -7.96 -4.40
CA ARG A 257 16.54 -8.00 -2.93
C ARG A 257 16.41 -6.60 -2.33
N ARG A 258 17.09 -5.61 -2.91
CA ARG A 258 16.97 -4.20 -2.52
C ARG A 258 15.53 -3.70 -2.65
N LYS A 259 14.89 -3.94 -3.80
CA LYS A 259 13.49 -3.56 -4.03
C LYS A 259 12.53 -4.22 -3.03
N SER A 260 12.68 -5.52 -2.79
CA SER A 260 11.84 -6.24 -1.83
C SER A 260 12.05 -5.77 -0.39
N PHE A 261 13.27 -5.43 0.01
CA PHE A 261 13.53 -4.84 1.32
C PHE A 261 12.87 -3.48 1.45
N ARG A 262 13.10 -2.59 0.48
CA ARG A 262 12.54 -1.23 0.49
C ARG A 262 11.00 -1.23 0.55
N ALA A 263 10.35 -2.14 -0.18
CA ALA A 263 8.91 -2.28 -0.16
C ALA A 263 8.37 -2.76 1.20
N ARG A 264 8.99 -3.79 1.81
CA ARG A 264 8.55 -4.32 3.11
C ARG A 264 8.75 -3.34 4.27
N HIS A 265 9.74 -2.45 4.15
CA HIS A 265 10.10 -1.50 5.20
C HIS A 265 9.64 -0.06 4.91
N ASN A 266 8.85 0.16 3.84
CA ASN A 266 8.39 1.48 3.41
C ASN A 266 9.53 2.53 3.39
N CYS A 267 10.63 2.19 2.72
CA CYS A 267 11.84 3.03 2.70
C CYS A 267 11.68 4.32 1.90
N ASP A 268 10.52 4.55 1.29
CA ASP A 268 10.19 5.80 0.61
C ASP A 268 9.76 6.87 1.64
N ASN A 269 9.20 6.46 2.79
CA ASN A 269 9.04 7.31 3.96
C ASN A 269 9.58 6.64 5.23
N PRO A 270 10.91 6.57 5.40
CA PRO A 270 11.54 5.78 6.44
C PRO A 270 11.44 6.40 7.84
N GLY A 271 11.00 7.66 7.98
CA GLY A 271 10.87 8.39 9.24
C GLY A 271 12.16 9.10 9.68
N PRO A 272 12.21 9.65 10.91
CA PRO A 272 13.32 10.49 11.35
C PRO A 272 14.62 9.72 11.59
N LYS A 273 15.77 10.43 11.55
CA LYS A 273 17.12 9.88 11.80
C LYS A 273 17.25 9.20 13.17
N THR A 274 16.38 9.49 14.13
CA THR A 274 16.38 8.85 15.46
C THR A 274 15.84 7.42 15.45
N LYS A 275 15.28 6.93 14.34
CA LYS A 275 14.71 5.58 14.22
C LYS A 275 15.65 4.64 13.45
N ALA A 276 15.73 3.39 13.90
CA ALA A 276 16.55 2.35 13.26
C ALA A 276 16.14 2.04 11.81
N ARG A 277 14.87 2.26 11.45
CA ARG A 277 14.34 2.05 10.10
C ARG A 277 14.99 2.97 9.08
N TYR A 278 15.18 4.25 9.42
CA TYR A 278 15.87 5.23 8.58
C TYR A 278 17.26 4.74 8.18
N TRP A 279 18.05 4.33 9.16
CA TRP A 279 19.41 3.85 8.92
C TRP A 279 19.47 2.53 8.18
N SER A 280 18.51 1.64 8.44
CA SER A 280 18.39 0.38 7.71
C SER A 280 18.06 0.62 6.24
N CYS A 281 17.13 1.52 5.94
CA CYS A 281 16.78 1.94 4.58
C CYS A 281 17.93 2.66 3.86
N ARG A 282 18.70 3.50 4.56
CA ARG A 282 19.87 4.19 4.00
C ARG A 282 21.02 3.22 3.68
N LYS A 283 21.17 2.14 4.44
CA LYS A 283 22.17 1.09 4.17
C LYS A 283 21.76 0.11 3.06
N TRP A 284 20.48 -0.03 2.74
CA TRP A 284 19.96 -0.99 1.75
C TRP A 284 19.86 -0.47 0.31
#